data_AF-A0A2E7QEA2-F1
#
_entry.id   AF-A0A2E7QEA2-F1
#
_cell.length_a   1.000
_cell.length_b   1.000
_cell.length_c   1.000
_cell.angle_alpha   90.00
_cell.angle_beta   90.00
_cell.angle_gamma   90.00
#
_symmetry.space_group_name_H-M   'P 1'
#
loop_
_entity.id
_entity.type
_entity.pdbx_description
1 polymer ?
#
loop_
_entity_poly.entity_id
_entity_poly.type
_entity_poly.pdbx_seq_one_letter_code
_entity_poly.pdbx_strand_id
1 'polypeptide(L)'
;MITIDGNGVIEAYNPAAELIFGYSAEEAIRQSLNLIVPINQKDEHARYIKDSDLHAPKIIHRERELNGLHKSGKLIPIKLKVTPMSSDGETTYVGTIRDISDRIKSKNELNDQAERHPEDRLHQHFFAP
;
A
#
# COMPACT_ATOMS: atom_id res chain seq x y z
N MET A 1 7.30 7.23 1.53
CA MET A 1 6.41 8.23 2.13
C MET A 1 5.90 9.13 1.03
N ILE A 2 4.60 9.38 1.03
CA ILE A 2 3.93 10.31 0.13
C ILE A 2 3.04 11.20 0.98
N THR A 3 3.00 12.49 0.71
CA THR A 3 2.05 13.43 1.31
C THR A 3 1.12 13.95 0.23
N ILE A 4 -0.18 14.02 0.53
CA ILE A 4 -1.19 14.61 -0.35
C ILE A 4 -1.97 15.72 0.37
N ASP A 5 -2.44 16.69 -0.40
CA ASP A 5 -3.39 17.70 0.07
C ASP A 5 -4.81 17.12 0.23
N GLY A 6 -5.76 17.96 0.65
CA GLY A 6 -7.18 17.59 0.79
C GLY A 6 -7.88 17.19 -0.51
N ASN A 7 -7.30 17.51 -1.67
CA ASN A 7 -7.80 17.16 -3.00
C ASN A 7 -7.14 15.91 -3.59
N GLY A 8 -6.19 15.30 -2.87
CA GLY A 8 -5.44 14.14 -3.34
C GLY A 8 -4.30 14.47 -4.31
N VAL A 9 -3.84 15.71 -4.32
CA VAL A 9 -2.65 16.16 -5.07
C VAL A 9 -1.41 15.88 -4.25
N ILE A 10 -0.38 15.28 -4.88
CA ILE A 10 0.88 14.95 -4.22
C ILE A 10 1.70 16.21 -3.95
N GLU A 11 2.01 16.44 -2.69
CA GLU A 11 2.85 17.56 -2.23
C GLU A 11 4.29 17.11 -1.92
N ALA A 12 4.45 15.88 -1.44
CA ALA A 12 5.75 15.31 -1.15
C ALA A 12 5.85 13.85 -1.60
N TYR A 13 7.01 13.49 -2.13
CA TYR A 13 7.28 12.17 -2.69
C TYR A 13 8.74 11.80 -2.43
N ASN A 14 8.98 10.81 -1.57
CA ASN A 14 10.35 10.48 -1.13
C ASN A 14 11.03 9.43 -2.02
N PRO A 15 12.37 9.26 -1.93
CA PRO A 15 13.10 8.30 -2.77
C PRO A 15 12.60 6.85 -2.68
N ALA A 16 12.11 6.43 -1.51
CA ALA A 16 11.53 5.09 -1.37
C ALA A 16 10.26 4.94 -2.23
N ALA A 17 9.44 5.98 -2.36
CA ALA A 17 8.27 5.95 -3.24
C ALA A 17 8.69 5.92 -4.72
N GLU A 18 9.76 6.62 -5.09
CA GLU A 18 10.32 6.55 -6.45
C GLU A 18 10.71 5.12 -6.82
N LEU A 19 11.41 4.43 -5.92
CA LEU A 19 11.80 3.04 -6.12
C LEU A 19 10.61 2.09 -6.23
N ILE A 20 9.56 2.29 -5.42
CA ILE A 20 8.39 1.40 -5.38
C ILE A 20 7.48 1.58 -6.60
N PHE A 21 7.27 2.81 -7.06
CA PHE A 21 6.30 3.10 -8.13
C PHE A 21 6.92 3.53 -9.46
N GLY A 22 8.23 3.78 -9.52
CA GLY A 22 8.95 4.07 -10.76
C GLY A 22 8.76 5.48 -11.31
N TYR A 23 8.07 6.35 -10.59
CA TYR A 23 7.96 7.78 -10.90
C TYR A 23 8.98 8.56 -10.09
N SER A 24 9.69 9.48 -10.72
CA SER A 24 10.50 10.45 -9.98
C SER A 24 9.61 11.42 -9.20
N ALA A 25 10.16 12.07 -8.18
CA ALA A 25 9.48 13.11 -7.43
C ALA A 25 9.05 14.27 -8.35
N GLU A 26 9.87 14.61 -9.35
CA GLU A 26 9.53 15.63 -10.35
C GLU A 26 8.31 15.26 -11.20
N GLU A 27 8.13 13.98 -11.51
CA GLU A 27 6.96 13.49 -12.24
C GLU A 27 5.72 13.34 -11.35
N ALA A 28 5.90 13.03 -10.07
CA ALA A 28 4.82 12.71 -9.14
C ALA A 28 4.26 13.94 -8.42
N ILE A 29 5.10 14.89 -8.01
CA ILE A 29 4.67 16.08 -7.28
C ILE A 29 3.76 16.94 -8.17
N ARG A 30 2.70 17.51 -7.57
CA ARG A 30 1.59 18.22 -8.23
C ARG A 30 0.69 17.35 -9.11
N GLN A 31 0.92 16.05 -9.20
CA GLN A 31 -0.01 15.12 -9.83
C GLN A 31 -1.02 14.58 -8.81
N SER A 32 -2.13 14.05 -9.33
CA SER A 32 -3.08 13.29 -8.51
C SER A 32 -2.46 11.97 -8.05
N LEU A 33 -2.73 11.58 -6.79
CA LEU A 33 -2.34 10.27 -6.25
C LEU A 33 -2.86 9.09 -7.09
N ASN A 34 -3.89 9.29 -7.92
CA ASN A 34 -4.40 8.32 -8.86
C ASN A 34 -3.36 7.81 -9.89
N LEU A 35 -2.19 8.46 -9.98
CA LEU A 35 -1.03 7.98 -10.73
C LEU A 35 -0.58 6.56 -10.30
N ILE A 36 -0.67 6.27 -9.01
CA ILE A 36 -0.18 5.01 -8.40
C ILE A 36 -1.31 4.11 -7.88
N VAL A 37 -2.56 4.46 -8.18
CA VAL A 37 -3.75 3.69 -7.81
C VAL A 37 -4.19 2.82 -8.99
N PRO A 38 -4.45 1.51 -8.78
CA PRO A 38 -4.96 0.63 -9.82
C PRO A 38 -6.24 1.17 -10.46
N ILE A 39 -6.37 1.00 -11.78
CA ILE A 39 -7.43 1.66 -12.57
C ILE A 39 -8.84 1.35 -12.07
N ASN A 40 -9.09 0.11 -11.65
CA ASN A 40 -10.37 -0.36 -11.12
C ASN A 40 -10.70 0.17 -9.71
N GLN A 41 -9.75 0.84 -9.06
CA GLN A 41 -9.89 1.37 -7.70
C GLN A 41 -9.91 2.90 -7.66
N LYS A 42 -9.72 3.58 -8.82
CA LYS A 42 -9.63 5.04 -8.88
C LYS A 42 -10.91 5.74 -8.43
N ASP A 43 -12.07 5.22 -8.83
CA ASP A 43 -13.36 5.83 -8.47
C ASP A 43 -13.65 5.69 -6.97
N GLU A 44 -13.39 4.51 -6.40
CA GLU A 44 -13.50 4.27 -4.96
C GLU A 44 -12.54 5.17 -4.18
N HIS A 45 -11.29 5.27 -4.65
CA HIS A 45 -10.27 6.12 -4.07
C HIS A 45 -10.64 7.62 -4.12
N ALA A 46 -11.17 8.09 -5.25
CA ALA A 46 -11.64 9.46 -5.40
C ALA A 46 -12.78 9.80 -4.44
N ARG A 47 -13.69 8.84 -4.16
CA ARG A 47 -14.75 9.01 -3.17
C ARG A 47 -14.19 9.13 -1.75
N TYR A 48 -13.19 8.32 -1.39
CA TYR A 48 -12.53 8.43 -0.08
C TYR A 48 -11.89 9.80 0.17
N ILE A 49 -11.33 10.42 -0.88
CA ILE A 49 -10.77 11.77 -0.80
C ILE A 49 -11.88 12.82 -0.70
N LYS A 50 -12.90 12.75 -1.57
CA LYS A 50 -13.97 13.76 -1.66
C LYS A 50 -14.91 13.79 -0.46
N ASP A 51 -15.32 12.63 0.03
CA ASP A 51 -16.34 12.55 1.08
C ASP A 51 -15.79 12.92 2.46
N SER A 52 -14.51 13.38 2.55
CA SER A 52 -13.80 13.61 3.81
C SER A 52 -13.81 12.39 4.74
N ASP A 53 -14.12 11.21 4.19
CA ASP A 53 -14.21 9.92 4.90
C ASP A 53 -12.83 9.35 5.25
N LEU A 54 -11.78 10.05 4.80
CA LEU A 54 -10.49 10.04 5.45
C LEU A 54 -10.54 10.51 6.91
N HIS A 55 -11.65 11.02 7.44
CA HIS A 55 -11.92 11.21 8.88
C HIS A 55 -12.63 10.01 9.54
N ALA A 56 -13.09 9.02 8.77
CA ALA A 56 -13.71 7.83 9.34
C ALA A 56 -12.63 6.98 10.08
N PRO A 57 -12.86 6.60 11.35
CA PRO A 57 -11.97 5.73 12.13
C PRO A 57 -11.63 4.37 11.47
N LYS A 58 -12.27 4.03 10.34
CA LYS A 58 -12.00 2.82 9.57
C LYS A 58 -10.80 2.94 8.63
N ILE A 59 -10.46 4.13 8.12
CA ILE A 59 -9.37 4.32 7.12
C ILE A 59 -8.08 4.83 7.78
N ILE A 60 -8.22 5.69 8.79
CA ILE A 60 -7.08 6.22 9.53
C ILE A 60 -6.61 5.22 10.61
N HIS A 61 -5.31 5.18 10.87
CA HIS A 61 -4.67 4.45 11.99
C HIS A 61 -4.58 2.92 11.86
N ARG A 62 -5.09 2.29 10.80
CA ARG A 62 -4.85 0.86 10.53
C ARG A 62 -3.92 0.66 9.35
N GLU A 63 -2.96 -0.25 9.50
CA GLU A 63 -2.16 -0.71 8.37
C GLU A 63 -3.02 -1.61 7.47
N ARG A 64 -2.93 -1.39 6.16
CA ARG A 64 -3.62 -2.20 5.14
C ARG A 64 -2.62 -2.75 4.15
N GLU A 65 -2.87 -3.96 3.67
CA GLU A 65 -2.14 -4.55 2.55
C GLU A 65 -2.98 -4.34 1.29
N LEU A 66 -2.42 -3.65 0.30
CA LEU A 66 -3.08 -3.20 -0.92
C LEU A 66 -2.14 -3.44 -2.11
N ASN A 67 -2.63 -3.23 -3.34
CA ASN A 67 -1.78 -3.15 -4.51
C ASN A 67 -1.70 -1.70 -4.98
N GLY A 68 -0.48 -1.22 -5.21
CA GLY A 68 -0.25 0.02 -5.95
C GLY A 68 0.17 -0.26 -7.39
N LEU A 69 0.08 0.76 -8.24
CA LEU A 69 0.41 0.68 -9.65
C LEU A 69 1.80 1.30 -9.90
N HIS A 70 2.75 0.48 -10.35
CA HIS A 70 4.04 0.94 -10.84
C HIS A 70 3.89 1.58 -12.23
N LYS A 71 4.78 2.51 -12.59
CA LYS A 71 4.83 3.20 -13.89
C LYS A 71 4.83 2.26 -15.10
N SER A 72 5.38 1.07 -14.95
CA SER A 72 5.37 0.02 -15.98
C SER A 72 4.01 -0.69 -16.16
N GLY A 73 3.01 -0.36 -15.35
CA GLY A 73 1.70 -1.02 -15.32
C GLY A 73 1.62 -2.24 -14.39
N LYS A 74 2.73 -2.63 -13.74
CA LYS A 74 2.76 -3.76 -12.81
C LYS A 74 2.10 -3.38 -11.47
N LEU A 75 1.34 -4.32 -10.88
CA LEU A 75 0.86 -4.21 -9.52
C LEU A 75 1.96 -4.57 -8.51
N ILE A 76 2.18 -3.69 -7.54
CA ILE A 76 3.13 -3.89 -6.44
C ILE A 76 2.34 -4.04 -5.15
N PRO A 77 2.46 -5.18 -4.45
CA PRO A 77 1.83 -5.34 -3.16
C PRO A 77 2.53 -4.45 -2.14
N ILE A 78 1.76 -3.59 -1.49
CA ILE A 78 2.24 -2.60 -0.54
C ILE A 78 1.51 -2.74 0.79
N LYS A 79 2.19 -2.35 1.87
CA LYS A 79 1.58 -2.05 3.15
C LYS A 79 1.49 -0.54 3.33
N LEU A 80 0.28 -0.04 3.52
CA LEU A 80 -0.05 1.38 3.64
C LEU A 80 -0.54 1.71 5.05
N LYS A 81 -0.03 2.80 5.61
CA LYS A 81 -0.60 3.49 6.78
C LYS A 81 -0.82 4.96 6.42
N VAL A 82 -2.03 5.46 6.63
CA VAL A 82 -2.38 6.86 6.40
C VAL A 82 -2.57 7.57 7.74
N THR A 83 -1.99 8.78 7.86
CA THR A 83 -2.13 9.65 9.03
C THR A 83 -2.52 11.06 8.56
N PRO A 84 -3.67 11.61 8.96
CA PRO A 84 -4.05 12.98 8.69
C PRO A 84 -3.19 13.93 9.53
N MET A 85 -2.91 15.09 8.98
CA MET A 85 -2.28 16.19 9.69
C MET A 85 -3.03 17.46 9.35
N SER A 86 -3.54 18.13 10.38
CA SER A 86 -4.18 19.45 10.22
C SER A 86 -3.14 20.54 10.48
N SER A 87 -3.01 21.48 9.54
CA SER A 87 -2.18 22.67 9.67
C SER A 87 -2.93 23.85 9.07
N ASP A 88 -3.00 24.98 9.78
CA ASP A 88 -3.64 26.22 9.31
C ASP A 88 -5.07 26.08 8.73
N GLY A 89 -5.85 25.11 9.22
CA GLY A 89 -7.22 24.87 8.77
C GLY A 89 -7.33 23.97 7.53
N GLU A 90 -6.21 23.54 6.96
CA GLU A 90 -6.15 22.57 5.86
C GLU A 90 -5.74 21.19 6.38
N THR A 91 -6.32 20.14 5.79
CA THR A 91 -5.98 18.75 6.10
C THR A 91 -5.08 18.20 5.02
N THR A 92 -3.90 17.75 5.42
CA THR A 92 -2.98 16.96 4.59
C THR A 92 -2.98 15.51 5.06
N TYR A 93 -2.58 14.59 4.19
CA TYR A 93 -2.51 13.17 4.50
C TYR A 93 -1.14 12.61 4.20
N VAL A 94 -0.53 11.99 5.22
CA VAL A 94 0.77 11.35 5.11
C VAL A 94 0.59 9.84 4.97
N GLY A 95 0.98 9.30 3.83
CA GLY A 95 1.04 7.88 3.52
C GLY A 95 2.44 7.30 3.77
N THR A 96 2.54 6.40 4.74
CA THR A 96 3.72 5.53 4.90
C THR A 96 3.49 4.24 4.15
N ILE A 97 4.38 3.93 3.21
CA ILE A 97 4.25 2.83 2.26
C ILE A 97 5.48 1.95 2.38
N ARG A 98 5.25 0.63 2.44
CA ARG A 98 6.31 -0.39 2.41
C ARG A 98 5.99 -1.40 1.32
N ASP A 99 6.96 -1.71 0.47
CA ASP A 99 6.87 -2.85 -0.44
C ASP A 99 6.89 -4.15 0.38
N ILE A 100 5.95 -5.05 0.11
CA ILE A 100 5.85 -6.36 0.78
C ILE A 100 6.00 -7.53 -0.21
N SER A 101 6.51 -7.27 -1.42
CA SER A 101 6.72 -8.24 -2.48
C SER A 101 7.58 -9.42 -2.03
N ASP A 102 8.72 -9.17 -1.38
CA ASP A 102 9.63 -10.24 -0.97
C ASP A 102 9.05 -11.10 0.16
N ARG A 103 8.28 -10.48 1.06
CA ARG A 103 7.54 -11.22 2.10
C ARG A 103 6.48 -12.13 1.49
N ILE A 104 5.80 -11.69 0.43
CA ILE A 104 4.80 -12.52 -0.27
C ILE A 104 5.47 -13.65 -1.04
N LYS A 105 6.57 -13.38 -1.76
CA LYS A 105 7.35 -14.41 -2.46
C LYS A 105 7.81 -15.51 -1.50
N SER A 106 8.45 -15.12 -0.39
CA SER A 106 8.94 -16.06 0.61
C SER A 106 7.82 -16.92 1.19
N LYS A 107 6.65 -16.31 1.45
CA LYS A 107 5.47 -17.05 1.94
C LYS A 107 4.95 -18.05 0.92
N ASN A 108 4.90 -17.67 -0.36
CA ASN A 108 4.44 -18.55 -1.43
C ASN A 108 5.42 -19.72 -1.64
N GLU A 109 6.73 -19.47 -1.61
CA GLU A 109 7.74 -20.53 -1.72
C GLU A 109 7.65 -21.56 -0.59
N LEU A 110 7.38 -21.12 0.64
CA LEU A 110 7.16 -22.02 1.77
C LEU A 110 5.86 -22.83 1.63
N ASN A 111 4.80 -22.20 1.13
CA ASN A 111 3.52 -22.88 0.91
C ASN A 111 3.65 -23.94 -0.20
N ASP A 112 4.28 -23.59 -1.32
CA ASP A 112 4.53 -24.51 -2.42
C ASP A 112 5.39 -25.72 -2.00
N GLN A 113 6.37 -25.52 -1.11
CA GLN A 113 7.16 -26.61 -0.54
C GLN A 113 6.33 -27.50 0.39
N ALA A 114 5.50 -26.91 1.25
CA ALA A 114 4.63 -27.65 2.16
C ALA A 114 3.54 -28.45 1.41
N GLU A 115 3.05 -27.95 0.28
CA GLU A 115 2.10 -28.65 -0.59
C GLU A 115 2.75 -29.79 -1.39
N ARG A 116 4.06 -29.69 -1.69
CA ARG A 116 4.81 -30.75 -2.38
C ARG A 116 5.21 -31.92 -1.47
N HIS A 117 5.26 -31.70 -0.16
CA HIS A 117 5.61 -32.72 0.84
C HIS A 117 4.57 -32.80 1.98
N PRO A 118 3.30 -33.17 1.68
CA PRO A 118 2.24 -33.24 2.70
C PRO A 118 2.51 -34.33 3.75
N GLU A 119 3.30 -35.34 3.41
CA GLU A 119 3.65 -36.48 4.26
C GLU A 119 4.56 -36.13 5.46
N ASP A 120 5.40 -35.09 5.39
CA ASP A 120 6.26 -34.67 6.50
C ASP A 120 5.48 -34.00 7.66
N ARG A 121 4.25 -33.52 7.43
CA ARG A 121 3.41 -32.90 8.48
C ARG A 121 2.76 -33.92 9.42
N LEU A 122 2.54 -35.16 8.97
CA LEU A 122 1.85 -36.19 9.76
C LEU A 122 2.78 -36.83 10.81
N HIS A 123 4.09 -36.85 10.57
CA HIS A 123 5.05 -37.47 11.49
C HIS A 123 5.32 -36.65 12.76
N GLN A 124 5.03 -35.35 12.79
CA GLN A 124 5.27 -34.51 13.97
C GLN A 124 4.09 -34.44 14.96
N HIS A 125 2.89 -34.90 14.60
CA HIS A 125 1.72 -34.88 15.50
C HIS A 125 1.46 -36.21 16.23
N PHE A 126 2.28 -37.24 16.01
CA PHE A 126 2.07 -38.59 16.59
C PHE A 126 2.96 -38.92 17.81
N PHE A 127 3.77 -37.97 18.28
CA PHE A 127 4.56 -38.12 19.50
C PHE A 127 4.35 -36.93 20.45
N ALA A 128 3.19 -36.90 21.12
CA ALA A 128 3.05 -36.24 22.40
C ALA A 128 2.50 -37.29 23.39
N PRO A 129 3.12 -37.45 24.58
CA PRO A 129 2.74 -38.46 25.56
C PRO A 129 1.39 -38.19 26.23
#